data_AF-A0A966IGN0-F1
#
_entry.id   AF-A0A966IGN0-F1
#
_cell.length_a   1.000
_cell.length_b   1.000
_cell.length_c   1.000
_cell.angle_alpha   90.00
_cell.angle_beta   90.00
_cell.angle_gamma   90.00
#
_symmetry.space_group_name_H-M   'P 1'
#
loop_
_entity.id
_entity.type
_entity.pdbx_description
1 polymer ?
#
loop_
_entity_poly.entity_id
_entity_poly.type
_entity_poly.pdbx_seq_one_letter_code
_entity_poly.pdbx_strand_id
1 'polypeptide(L)'
;MRKIIASISALVLALGLVAYSALPANASENSKHITVTGVGTSMVAPDAVRFFASVSVIAKSNKEALASASKSATAVRGALRDNGVAVKDIKTSSLTVYPEYNYSQDKGQQLIGYR
;
A
#
# COMPACT_ATOMS: atom_id res chain seq x y z
N MET A 1 52.61 6.06 -72.32
CA MET A 1 51.52 5.32 -71.64
C MET A 1 51.98 4.61 -70.35
N ARG A 2 53.09 3.86 -70.34
CA ARG A 2 53.59 3.11 -69.15
C ARG A 2 53.84 3.98 -67.88
N LYS A 3 54.39 5.20 -68.05
CA LYS A 3 54.66 6.11 -66.92
C LYS A 3 53.38 6.69 -66.26
N ILE A 4 52.30 6.88 -67.03
CA ILE A 4 51.03 7.42 -66.54
C ILE A 4 50.30 6.37 -65.71
N ILE A 5 50.34 5.10 -66.15
CA ILE A 5 49.75 3.97 -65.41
C ILE A 5 50.44 3.80 -64.06
N ALA A 6 51.77 3.87 -64.02
CA ALA A 6 52.54 3.76 -62.78
C ALA A 6 52.21 4.87 -61.77
N SER A 7 52.04 6.12 -62.23
CA SER A 7 51.67 7.24 -61.36
C SER A 7 50.24 7.13 -60.81
N ILE A 8 49.30 6.61 -61.59
CA ILE A 8 47.91 6.37 -61.13
C ILE A 8 47.88 5.25 -60.09
N SER A 9 48.60 4.15 -60.30
CA SER A 9 48.69 3.06 -59.32
C SER A 9 49.32 3.52 -58.01
N ALA A 10 50.36 4.35 -58.06
CA ALA A 10 50.99 4.92 -56.87
C ALA A 10 50.04 5.86 -56.12
N LEU A 11 49.24 6.66 -56.83
CA LEU A 11 48.26 7.56 -56.23
C LEU A 11 47.10 6.79 -55.57
N VAL A 12 46.60 5.73 -56.20
CA VAL A 12 45.55 4.87 -55.63
C VAL A 12 46.05 4.16 -54.36
N LEU A 13 47.31 3.70 -54.35
CA LEU A 13 47.89 3.05 -53.18
C LEU A 13 48.11 4.04 -52.03
N ALA A 14 48.59 5.25 -52.33
CA ALA A 14 48.77 6.30 -51.34
C ALA A 14 47.43 6.76 -50.73
N LEU A 15 46.38 6.91 -51.56
CA LEU A 15 45.04 7.24 -51.10
C LEU A 15 44.43 6.11 -50.26
N GLY A 16 44.68 4.85 -50.62
CA GLY A 16 44.24 3.69 -49.83
C GLY A 16 44.88 3.65 -48.44
N LEU A 17 46.17 3.99 -48.32
CA LEU A 17 46.89 4.00 -47.05
C LEU A 17 46.40 5.11 -46.10
N VAL A 18 46.10 6.30 -46.65
CA VAL A 18 45.55 7.43 -45.89
C VAL A 18 44.10 7.16 -45.48
N ALA A 19 43.31 6.47 -46.30
CA ALA A 19 41.96 6.06 -45.92
C ALA A 19 41.96 5.01 -44.79
N TYR A 20 42.99 4.15 -44.73
CA TYR A 20 43.11 3.14 -43.69
C TYR A 20 43.45 3.74 -42.31
N SER A 21 44.25 4.81 -42.26
CA SER A 21 44.60 5.48 -40.99
C SER A 21 43.49 6.34 -40.40
N ALA A 22 42.42 6.61 -41.17
CA ALA A 22 41.23 7.32 -40.72
C ALA A 22 40.13 6.41 -40.14
N LEU A 23 40.34 5.09 -40.13
CA LEU A 23 39.41 4.17 -39.48
C LEU A 23 39.50 4.37 -37.96
N PRO A 24 38.37 4.64 -37.27
CA PRO A 24 38.39 4.76 -35.82
C PRO A 24 38.81 3.42 -35.22
N ALA A 25 39.90 3.42 -34.46
CA ALA A 25 40.29 2.30 -33.64
C ALA A 25 39.25 2.16 -32.52
N ASN A 26 38.31 1.23 -32.69
CA ASN A 26 37.32 0.91 -31.66
C ASN A 26 38.02 0.11 -30.56
N ALA A 27 38.61 0.81 -29.58
CA ALA A 27 39.03 0.19 -28.34
C ALA A 27 37.77 -0.20 -27.58
N SER A 28 37.48 -1.50 -27.51
CA SER A 28 36.43 -2.02 -26.64
C SER A 28 36.85 -1.80 -25.18
N GLU A 29 36.33 -0.74 -24.57
CA GLU A 29 36.50 -0.51 -23.14
C GLU A 29 35.80 -1.63 -22.38
N ASN A 30 36.57 -2.60 -21.89
CA ASN A 30 36.08 -3.59 -20.92
C ASN A 30 35.77 -2.86 -19.61
N SER A 31 34.55 -2.36 -19.48
CA SER A 31 34.05 -1.69 -18.30
C SER A 31 33.98 -2.69 -17.14
N LYS A 32 34.87 -2.50 -16.16
CA LYS A 32 34.99 -3.37 -14.99
C LYS A 32 33.99 -2.91 -13.94
N HIS A 33 33.01 -3.75 -13.62
CA HIS A 33 32.03 -3.48 -12.56
C HIS A 33 32.06 -4.57 -11.51
N ILE A 34 31.73 -4.21 -10.28
CA ILE A 34 31.43 -5.15 -9.20
C ILE A 34 29.95 -5.00 -8.90
N THR A 35 29.18 -6.06 -9.16
CA THR A 35 27.77 -6.13 -8.82
C THR A 35 27.63 -6.83 -7.48
N VAL A 36 27.05 -6.15 -6.50
CA VAL A 36 26.76 -6.73 -5.18
C VAL A 36 25.25 -6.75 -5.00
N THR A 37 24.73 -7.91 -4.58
CA THR A 37 23.33 -8.06 -4.19
C THR A 37 23.27 -8.28 -2.69
N GLY A 38 22.59 -7.40 -1.97
CA GLY A 38 22.40 -7.51 -0.52
C GLY A 38 20.92 -7.62 -0.18
N VAL A 39 20.58 -8.51 0.75
CA VAL A 39 19.22 -8.61 1.33
C VAL A 39 19.30 -8.14 2.78
N GLY A 40 18.58 -7.05 3.08
CA GLY A 40 18.39 -6.57 4.44
C GLY A 40 17.06 -7.06 4.99
N THR A 41 17.07 -7.69 6.15
CA THR A 41 15.85 -7.99 6.91
C THR A 41 15.91 -7.28 8.24
N SER A 42 14.77 -6.74 8.68
CA SER A 42 14.63 -6.14 10.00
C SER A 42 13.35 -6.66 10.62
N MET A 43 13.47 -7.32 11.77
CA MET A 43 12.34 -7.73 12.59
C MET A 43 12.15 -6.71 13.71
N VAL A 44 10.93 -6.23 13.87
CA VAL A 44 10.52 -5.29 14.91
C VAL A 44 9.32 -5.88 15.65
N ALA A 45 9.31 -5.72 16.97
CA ALA A 45 8.15 -6.06 17.79
C ALA A 45 7.03 -5.03 17.55
N PRO A 46 5.76 -5.46 17.40
CA PRO A 46 4.63 -4.53 17.31
C PRO A 46 4.54 -3.64 18.56
N ASP A 47 4.29 -2.34 18.35
CA ASP A 47 4.30 -1.31 19.39
C ASP A 47 2.89 -0.83 19.80
N ALA A 48 1.85 -1.22 19.06
CA ALA A 48 0.47 -0.85 19.35
C ALA A 48 -0.53 -1.95 18.95
N VAL A 49 -1.66 -1.99 19.67
CA VAL A 49 -2.81 -2.86 19.37
C VAL A 49 -4.07 -2.03 19.26
N ARG A 50 -4.92 -2.34 18.28
CA ARG A 50 -6.26 -1.74 18.13
C ARG A 50 -7.33 -2.79 18.41
N PHE A 51 -8.28 -2.42 19.27
CA PHE A 51 -9.47 -3.22 19.53
C PHE A 51 -10.71 -2.48 19.06
N PHE A 52 -11.67 -3.23 18.52
CA PHE A 52 -12.97 -2.72 18.13
C PHE A 52 -14.04 -3.41 18.99
N ALA A 53 -14.76 -2.63 19.77
CA ALA A 53 -15.88 -3.10 20.56
C ALA A 53 -17.17 -2.48 20.03
N SER A 54 -18.22 -3.29 19.91
CA SER A 54 -19.55 -2.85 19.54
C SER A 54 -20.53 -3.10 20.68
N VAL A 55 -21.43 -2.14 20.90
CA VAL A 55 -22.55 -2.27 21.83
C VAL A 55 -23.81 -2.24 20.98
N SER A 56 -24.68 -3.23 21.17
CA SER A 56 -25.92 -3.32 20.41
C SER A 56 -27.05 -3.74 21.31
N VAL A 57 -28.16 -2.99 21.25
CA VAL A 57 -29.32 -3.17 22.13
C VAL A 57 -30.57 -3.01 21.29
N ILE A 58 -31.53 -3.94 21.44
CA ILE A 58 -32.89 -3.74 20.91
C ILE A 58 -33.78 -3.23 22.05
N ALA A 59 -34.54 -2.17 21.82
CA ALA A 59 -35.62 -1.77 22.71
C ALA A 59 -36.90 -1.39 21.95
N LYS A 60 -38.02 -1.27 22.67
CA LYS A 60 -39.34 -0.98 22.07
C LYS A 60 -39.42 0.40 21.45
N SER A 61 -38.63 1.36 21.93
CA SER A 61 -38.55 2.72 21.40
C SER A 61 -37.11 3.17 21.13
N ASN A 62 -36.95 4.09 20.18
CA ASN A 62 -35.67 4.75 19.90
C ASN A 62 -35.02 5.35 21.15
N LYS A 63 -35.82 5.99 22.01
CA LYS A 63 -35.33 6.64 23.23
C LYS A 63 -34.75 5.63 24.22
N GLU A 64 -35.44 4.50 24.43
CA GLU A 64 -34.98 3.44 25.32
C GLU A 64 -33.75 2.72 24.75
N ALA A 65 -33.72 2.46 23.45
CA ALA A 65 -32.60 1.81 22.77
C ALA A 65 -31.32 2.65 22.91
N LEU A 66 -31.41 3.94 22.58
CA LEU A 66 -30.29 4.88 22.69
C LEU A 66 -29.83 5.05 24.13
N ALA A 67 -30.75 5.19 25.09
CA ALA A 67 -30.39 5.36 26.50
C ALA A 67 -29.67 4.10 27.05
N SER A 68 -30.17 2.91 26.72
CA SER A 68 -29.57 1.65 27.13
C SER A 68 -28.20 1.42 26.48
N ALA A 69 -28.09 1.65 25.17
CA ALA A 69 -26.81 1.58 24.45
C ALA A 69 -25.79 2.59 25.02
N SER A 70 -26.22 3.81 25.31
CA SER A 70 -25.36 4.86 25.90
C SER A 70 -24.87 4.49 27.30
N LYS A 71 -25.74 3.88 28.12
CA LYS A 71 -25.38 3.39 29.46
C LYS A 71 -24.33 2.29 29.37
N SER A 72 -24.55 1.29 28.52
CA SER A 72 -23.61 0.18 28.29
C SER A 72 -22.28 0.68 27.74
N ALA A 73 -22.29 1.59 26.76
CA ALA A 73 -21.06 2.19 26.23
C ALA A 73 -20.29 2.98 27.29
N THR A 74 -20.99 3.67 28.20
CA THR A 74 -20.37 4.39 29.31
C THR A 74 -19.72 3.44 30.31
N ALA A 75 -20.38 2.31 30.63
CA ALA A 75 -19.81 1.28 31.49
C ALA A 75 -18.54 0.66 30.89
N VAL A 76 -18.54 0.35 29.59
CA VAL A 76 -17.35 -0.17 28.89
C VAL A 76 -16.21 0.84 28.93
N ARG A 77 -16.47 2.12 28.63
CA ARG A 77 -15.43 3.18 28.73
C ARG A 77 -14.92 3.34 30.16
N GLY A 78 -15.78 3.20 31.16
CA GLY A 78 -15.40 3.21 32.58
C GLY A 78 -14.42 2.07 32.89
N ALA A 79 -14.81 0.84 32.56
CA ALA A 79 -13.96 -0.33 32.78
C ALA A 79 -12.59 -0.22 32.09
N LEU A 80 -12.53 0.32 30.86
CA LEU A 80 -11.25 0.55 30.17
C LEU A 80 -10.36 1.55 30.90
N ARG A 81 -10.95 2.64 31.41
CA ARG A 81 -10.22 3.65 32.19
C ARG A 81 -9.71 3.07 33.52
N ASP A 82 -10.54 2.27 34.19
CA ASP A 82 -10.18 1.61 35.45
C ASP A 82 -9.04 0.60 35.26
N ASN A 83 -8.94 0.01 34.06
CA ASN A 83 -7.83 -0.87 33.65
C ASN A 83 -6.62 -0.11 33.05
N GLY A 84 -6.57 1.21 33.20
CA GLY A 84 -5.39 2.03 32.82
C GLY A 84 -5.34 2.47 31.36
N VAL A 85 -6.39 2.27 30.56
CA VAL A 85 -6.45 2.80 29.19
C VAL A 85 -6.64 4.32 29.25
N ALA A 86 -5.71 5.06 28.64
CA ALA A 86 -5.79 6.52 28.61
C ALA A 86 -7.00 6.99 27.79
N VAL A 87 -7.66 8.05 28.25
CA VAL A 87 -8.88 8.60 27.61
C VAL A 87 -8.64 8.98 26.15
N LYS A 88 -7.43 9.45 25.81
CA LYS A 88 -7.02 9.80 24.44
C LYS A 88 -7.07 8.62 23.46
N ASP A 89 -6.93 7.40 23.97
CA ASP A 89 -6.87 6.16 23.18
C ASP A 89 -8.26 5.51 23.04
N ILE A 90 -9.28 6.04 23.72
CA ILE A 90 -10.67 5.59 23.63
C ILE A 90 -11.42 6.49 22.66
N LYS A 91 -11.88 5.94 21.53
CA LYS A 91 -12.66 6.67 20.52
C LYS A 91 -13.97 5.96 20.20
N THR A 92 -15.04 6.76 20.06
CA THR A 92 -16.32 6.29 19.50
C THR A 92 -16.31 6.56 18.00
N SER A 93 -16.41 5.51 17.19
CA SER A 93 -16.31 5.61 15.73
C SER A 93 -17.64 5.94 15.06
N SER A 94 -18.74 5.34 15.54
CA SER A 94 -20.07 5.52 14.95
C SER A 94 -21.17 5.17 15.94
N LEU A 95 -22.35 5.78 15.73
CA LEU A 95 -23.60 5.47 16.40
C LEU A 95 -24.67 5.39 15.31
N THR A 96 -25.38 4.27 15.24
CA THR A 96 -26.46 4.04 14.29
C THR A 96 -27.69 3.61 15.07
N VAL A 97 -28.86 4.12 14.68
CA VAL A 97 -30.15 3.68 15.22
C VAL A 97 -31.10 3.40 14.06
N TYR A 98 -31.71 2.22 14.02
CA TYR A 98 -32.65 1.80 12.98
C TYR A 98 -33.74 0.85 13.52
N PRO A 99 -34.94 0.82 12.89
CA PRO A 99 -35.98 -0.14 13.25
C PRO A 99 -35.59 -1.57 12.83
N GLU A 100 -35.85 -2.54 13.70
CA GLU A 100 -35.58 -3.96 13.49
C GLU A 100 -36.90 -4.72 13.36
N TYR A 101 -37.02 -5.51 12.30
CA TYR A 101 -38.24 -6.26 11.97
C TYR A 101 -37.96 -7.77 11.96
N ASN A 102 -38.91 -8.55 12.46
CA ASN A 102 -38.97 -9.99 12.29
C ASN A 102 -39.82 -10.31 11.07
N TYR A 103 -39.36 -11.22 10.24
CA TYR A 103 -40.11 -11.72 9.09
C TYR A 103 -40.41 -13.19 9.33
N SER A 104 -41.69 -13.52 9.47
CA SER A 104 -42.15 -14.90 9.58
C SER A 104 -43.19 -15.19 8.50
N GLN A 105 -43.14 -16.41 7.95
CA GLN A 105 -43.99 -16.84 6.83
C GLN A 105 -45.50 -16.76 7.17
N ASP A 106 -45.86 -16.93 8.45
CA ASP A 106 -47.25 -16.90 8.92
C ASP A 106 -47.74 -15.51 9.32
N LYS A 107 -46.84 -14.60 9.72
CA LYS A 107 -47.21 -13.30 10.35
C LYS A 107 -46.73 -12.06 9.59
N GLY A 108 -45.98 -12.22 8.50
CA GLY A 108 -45.43 -11.11 7.73
C GLY A 108 -44.36 -10.33 8.49
N GLN A 109 -44.22 -9.04 8.16
CA GLN A 109 -43.24 -8.12 8.78
C GLN A 109 -43.76 -7.60 10.13
N GLN A 110 -43.11 -7.97 11.23
CA GLN A 110 -43.44 -7.50 12.58
C GLN A 110 -42.29 -6.65 13.14
N LEU A 111 -42.57 -5.41 13.56
CA LEU A 111 -41.57 -4.58 14.23
C LEU A 111 -41.18 -5.21 15.58
N ILE A 112 -39.90 -5.53 15.77
CA ILE A 112 -39.34 -6.04 17.03
C ILE A 112 -38.99 -4.88 17.95
N GLY A 113 -38.43 -3.81 17.38
CA GLY A 113 -37.97 -2.65 18.13
C GLY A 113 -37.00 -1.79 17.33
N TYR A 114 -36.12 -1.10 18.04
CA TYR A 114 -35.09 -0.23 17.48
C TYR A 114 -33.73 -0.64 18.03
N ARG A 115 -32.71 -0.62 17.16
CA ARG A 115 -31.32 -0.96 17.45
C ARG A 115 -30.41 0.17 17.07
#